data_AF-A0A6M0BQT2-F1
#
_entry.id   AF-A0A6M0BQT2-F1
#
_cell.length_a   1.000
_cell.length_b   1.000
_cell.length_c   1.000
_cell.angle_alpha   90.00
_cell.angle_beta   90.00
_cell.angle_gamma   90.00
#
_symmetry.space_group_name_H-M   'P 1'
#
loop_
_entity.id
_entity.type
_entity.pdbx_description
1 polymer ?
#
loop_
_entity_poly.entity_id
_entity_poly.type
_entity_poly.pdbx_seq_one_letter_code
_entity_poly.pdbx_strand_id
1 'polypeptide(L)'
;MPPLLDQTTDQRIVHDGTWEQFKFIQKGFDGSPGVRLFYYDGIIEILMPGREHEIFASIIGYLITTFLTEKGIFFQPTRSMTQEK
;
A
#
# COMPACT_ATOMS: atom_id res chain seq x y z
N MET A 1 -19.93 -19.05 -12.57
CA MET A 1 -19.56 -18.09 -11.51
C MET A 1 -18.25 -17.46 -11.96
N PRO A 2 -18.18 -16.15 -12.24
CA PRO A 2 -16.91 -15.53 -12.59
C PRO A 2 -15.95 -15.62 -11.38
N PRO A 3 -14.63 -15.73 -11.58
CA PRO A 3 -13.69 -15.75 -10.48
C PRO A 3 -13.77 -14.40 -9.74
N LEU A 4 -14.10 -14.43 -8.46
CA LEU A 4 -14.18 -13.24 -7.58
C LEU A 4 -12.84 -12.49 -7.43
N LEU A 5 -11.73 -13.10 -7.85
CA LEU A 5 -10.38 -12.56 -7.71
C LEU A 5 -9.86 -11.85 -8.97
N ASP A 6 -10.55 -11.93 -10.10
CA ASP A 6 -9.99 -11.54 -11.41
C ASP A 6 -10.34 -10.11 -11.84
N GLN A 7 -11.12 -9.39 -11.03
CA GLN A 7 -11.54 -8.02 -11.32
C GLN A 7 -11.14 -7.10 -10.17
N THR A 8 -9.83 -6.89 -10.01
CA THR A 8 -9.36 -5.83 -9.13
C THR A 8 -9.75 -4.47 -9.70
N THR A 9 -10.28 -3.60 -8.85
CA THR A 9 -10.52 -2.18 -9.22
C THR A 9 -9.27 -1.33 -8.97
N ASP A 10 -8.16 -1.95 -8.59
CA ASP A 10 -6.89 -1.26 -8.39
C ASP A 10 -6.36 -0.76 -9.73
N GLN A 11 -5.85 0.47 -9.73
CA GLN A 11 -5.01 0.96 -10.82
C GLN A 11 -3.56 0.92 -10.38
N ARG A 12 -2.71 0.30 -11.21
CA ARG A 12 -1.30 0.08 -10.90
C ARG A 12 -0.43 0.49 -12.08
N ILE A 13 0.55 1.33 -11.82
CA ILE A 13 1.57 1.74 -12.79
C ILE A 13 2.94 1.42 -12.19
N VAL A 14 3.78 0.76 -12.98
CA VAL A 14 5.16 0.40 -12.60
C VAL A 14 6.11 1.03 -13.60
N HIS A 15 7.15 1.69 -13.11
CA HIS A 15 8.12 2.40 -13.92
C HIS A 15 9.52 2.27 -13.33
N ASP A 16 10.53 2.06 -14.17
CA ASP A 16 11.93 2.11 -13.75
C ASP A 16 12.32 3.56 -13.41
N GLY A 17 13.02 3.78 -12.30
CA GLY A 17 13.43 5.11 -11.89
C GLY A 17 14.42 5.15 -10.73
N THR A 18 15.05 6.30 -10.57
CA THR A 18 15.95 6.63 -9.46
C THR A 18 15.18 7.08 -8.21
N TRP A 19 15.84 7.06 -7.05
CA TRP A 19 15.28 7.60 -5.82
C TRP A 19 14.90 9.08 -5.94
N GLU A 20 15.71 9.86 -6.65
CA GLU A 20 15.46 11.28 -6.88
C GLU A 20 14.18 11.49 -7.70
N GLN A 21 14.00 10.72 -8.79
CA GLN A 21 12.78 10.75 -9.60
C GLN A 21 11.55 10.36 -8.77
N PHE A 22 11.65 9.33 -7.92
CA PHE A 22 10.59 8.97 -6.98
C PHE A 22 10.19 10.16 -6.10
N LYS A 23 11.16 10.84 -5.46
CA LYS A 23 10.88 11.99 -4.58
C LYS A 23 10.23 13.15 -5.34
N PHE A 24 10.61 13.39 -6.60
CA PHE A 24 9.95 14.39 -7.44
C PHE A 24 8.49 14.03 -7.73
N ILE A 25 8.22 12.77 -8.11
CA ILE A 25 6.86 12.29 -8.36
C ILE A 25 6.05 12.35 -7.06
N GLN A 26 6.62 11.91 -5.94
CA GLN A 26 5.99 11.95 -4.63
C GLN A 26 5.52 13.37 -4.26
N LYS A 27 6.37 14.38 -4.49
CA LYS A 27 6.00 15.78 -4.30
C LYS A 27 4.90 16.25 -5.25
N GLY A 28 4.89 15.77 -6.49
CA GLY A 28 3.84 16.08 -7.47
C GLY A 28 2.46 15.55 -7.08
N PHE A 29 2.41 14.44 -6.34
CA PHE A 29 1.17 13.86 -5.81
C PHE A 29 0.84 14.30 -4.38
N ASP A 30 1.60 15.22 -3.80
CA ASP A 30 1.34 15.73 -2.45
C ASP A 30 -0.08 16.35 -2.38
N GLY A 31 -0.89 15.89 -1.44
CA GLY A 31 -2.30 16.27 -1.32
C GLY A 31 -3.29 15.56 -2.26
N SER A 32 -2.86 14.61 -3.10
CA SER A 32 -3.77 13.77 -3.90
C SER A 32 -4.29 12.57 -3.09
N PRO A 33 -5.56 12.55 -2.66
CA PRO A 33 -6.09 11.45 -1.87
C PRO A 33 -6.18 10.17 -2.71
N GLY A 34 -5.83 9.03 -2.10
CA GLY A 34 -5.99 7.70 -2.71
C GLY A 34 -4.85 7.25 -3.64
N VAL A 35 -3.84 8.10 -3.90
CA VAL A 35 -2.62 7.68 -4.58
C VAL A 35 -1.60 7.20 -3.56
N ARG A 36 -1.07 5.99 -3.75
CA ARG A 36 0.03 5.42 -2.97
C ARG A 36 1.25 5.28 -3.87
N LEU A 37 2.40 5.71 -3.37
CA LEU A 37 3.66 5.72 -4.08
C LEU A 37 4.68 4.89 -3.32
N PHE A 38 5.31 3.96 -4.03
CA PHE A 38 6.34 3.07 -3.50
C PHE A 38 7.61 3.15 -4.34
N TYR A 39 8.75 2.97 -3.67
CA TYR A 39 10.04 2.85 -4.30
C TYR A 39 10.77 1.65 -3.74
N TYR A 40 11.28 0.79 -4.62
CA TYR A 40 12.12 -0.32 -4.23
C TYR A 40 13.04 -0.71 -5.38
N ASP A 41 14.35 -0.77 -5.12
CA ASP A 41 15.36 -1.32 -6.04
C ASP A 41 15.26 -0.79 -7.49
N GLY A 42 15.22 0.55 -7.65
CA GLY A 42 15.13 1.16 -8.97
C GLY A 42 13.74 1.12 -9.61
N ILE A 43 12.72 0.64 -8.89
CA ILE A 43 11.33 0.60 -9.36
C ILE A 43 10.48 1.61 -8.59
N ILE A 44 9.75 2.43 -9.34
CA ILE A 44 8.70 3.33 -8.85
C ILE A 44 7.35 2.68 -9.15
N GLU A 45 6.54 2.52 -8.12
CA GLU A 45 5.18 2.01 -8.23
C GLU A 45 4.18 3.06 -7.77
N ILE A 46 3.16 3.28 -8.60
CA ILE A 46 1.99 4.10 -8.29
C ILE A 46 0.79 3.17 -8.22
N LEU A 47 0.15 3.13 -7.06
CA LEU A 47 -1.00 2.29 -6.78
C LEU A 47 -2.17 3.16 -6.32
N MET A 48 -3.31 2.98 -6.96
CA MET A 48 -4.60 3.51 -6.51
C MET A 48 -5.47 2.31 -6.11
N PRO A 49 -5.50 1.94 -4.82
CA PRO A 49 -6.26 0.79 -4.38
C PRO A 49 -7.76 1.05 -4.53
N GLY A 50 -8.46 0.05 -5.06
CA GLY A 50 -9.91 -0.01 -5.09
C GLY A 50 -10.50 -0.32 -3.71
N ARG A 51 -11.83 -0.24 -3.64
CA ARG A 51 -12.58 -0.52 -2.41
C ARG A 51 -12.27 -1.90 -1.82
N GLU A 52 -12.25 -2.92 -2.66
CA GLU A 52 -12.02 -4.30 -2.21
C GLU A 52 -10.63 -4.48 -1.61
N HIS A 53 -9.60 -3.86 -2.20
CA HIS A 53 -8.24 -3.87 -1.64
C HIS A 53 -8.22 -3.32 -0.20
N GLU A 54 -8.86 -2.18 0.02
CA GLU A 54 -8.92 -1.57 1.36
C GLU A 54 -9.70 -2.43 2.37
N ILE A 55 -10.79 -3.06 1.92
CA ILE A 55 -11.59 -3.97 2.75
C ILE A 55 -10.74 -5.18 3.17
N PHE A 56 -10.11 -5.87 2.21
CA PHE A 56 -9.31 -7.05 2.50
C PHE A 56 -8.09 -6.72 3.35
N ALA A 57 -7.37 -5.64 3.05
CA ALA A 57 -6.24 -5.18 3.86
C ALA A 57 -6.66 -4.91 5.31
N SER A 58 -7.84 -4.31 5.52
CA SER A 58 -8.39 -4.03 6.84
C SER A 58 -8.78 -5.30 7.59
N ILE A 59 -9.42 -6.27 6.92
CA ILE A 59 -9.77 -7.57 7.51
C ILE A 59 -8.51 -8.32 7.95
N ILE A 60 -7.48 -8.37 7.10
CA ILE A 60 -6.21 -9.03 7.43
C ILE A 60 -5.55 -8.34 8.63
N GLY A 61 -5.48 -7.00 8.62
CA GLY A 61 -4.95 -6.24 9.74
C GLY A 61 -5.69 -6.50 11.05
N TYR A 62 -7.03 -6.61 11.00
CA TYR A 62 -7.86 -6.94 12.15
C TYR A 62 -7.58 -8.34 12.71
N LEU A 63 -7.49 -9.35 11.84
CA LEU A 63 -7.21 -10.73 12.24
C LEU A 63 -5.83 -10.86 12.90
N ILE A 64 -4.80 -10.28 12.28
CA ILE A 64 -3.43 -10.32 12.82
C ILE A 64 -3.37 -9.58 14.15
N THR A 65 -3.96 -8.39 14.23
CA THR A 65 -3.99 -7.58 15.45
C THR A 65 -4.66 -8.34 16.59
N THR A 66 -5.81 -8.97 16.33
CA THR A 66 -6.54 -9.80 17.31
C THR A 66 -5.66 -10.93 17.83
N PHE A 67 -5.04 -11.69 16.90
CA PHE A 67 -4.15 -12.79 17.27
C PHE A 67 -2.96 -12.35 18.13
N LEU A 68 -2.25 -11.28 17.72
CA LEU A 68 -1.08 -10.80 18.46
C LEU A 68 -1.47 -10.28 19.85
N THR A 69 -2.61 -9.62 19.95
CA THR A 69 -3.18 -9.15 21.22
C THR A 69 -3.48 -10.33 22.15
N GLU A 70 -4.15 -11.38 21.65
CA GLU A 70 -4.46 -12.58 22.44
C GLU A 70 -3.20 -13.32 22.90
N LYS A 71 -2.12 -13.27 22.12
CA LYS A 71 -0.83 -13.88 22.47
C LYS A 71 0.07 -12.99 23.34
N GLY A 72 -0.35 -11.75 23.63
CA GLY A 72 0.48 -10.81 24.39
C GLY A 72 1.76 -10.40 23.66
N ILE A 73 1.77 -10.48 22.33
CA ILE A 73 2.93 -10.13 21.50
C ILE A 73 2.84 -8.64 21.20
N PHE A 74 3.93 -7.89 21.46
CA PHE A 74 3.99 -6.48 21.12
C PHE A 74 4.02 -6.28 19.59
N PHE A 75 3.23 -5.33 19.11
CA PHE A 75 3.22 -4.91 17.70
C PHE A 75 2.88 -3.42 17.59
N GLN A 76 3.31 -2.80 16.48
CA GLN A 76 3.00 -1.41 16.16
C GLN A 76 2.49 -1.34 14.71
N PRO A 77 1.19 -1.10 14.47
CA PRO A 77 0.66 -0.96 13.13
C PRO A 77 1.08 0.39 12.54
N THR A 78 1.90 0.38 11.48
CA THR A 78 2.39 1.58 10.78
C THR A 78 1.60 1.93 9.53
N ARG A 79 0.72 1.03 9.08
CA ARG A 79 -0.16 1.19 7.90
C ARG A 79 0.63 1.72 6.68
N SER A 80 0.29 2.93 6.19
CA SER A 80 0.87 3.54 4.99
C SER A 80 2.05 4.48 5.29
N MET A 81 2.66 4.38 6.47
CA MET A 81 3.78 5.23 6.82
C MET A 81 5.02 4.84 6.02
N THR A 82 5.45 5.71 5.11
CA THR A 82 6.77 5.62 4.49
C THR A 82 7.82 5.93 5.55
N GLN A 83 8.73 4.98 5.82
CA GLN A 83 9.90 5.22 6.67
C GLN A 83 11.07 5.66 5.79
N GLU A 84 11.46 6.92 5.92
CA GLU A 84 12.73 7.42 5.40
C GLU A 84 13.78 7.25 6.51
N LYS A 85 14.95 6.69 6.18
CA LYS A 85 16.08 6.59 7.10
C LYS A 85 16.78 7.94 7.26
#